data_AF-A0A359IM64-F1
#
_entry.id   AF-A0A359IM64-F1
#
_cell.length_a   1.000
_cell.length_b   1.000
_cell.length_c   1.000
_cell.angle_alpha   90.00
_cell.angle_beta   90.00
_cell.angle_gamma   90.00
#
_symmetry.space_group_name_H-M   'P 1'
#
loop_
_entity.id
_entity.type
_entity.pdbx_description
1 polymer ?
#
loop_
_entity_poly.entity_id
_entity_poly.type
_entity_poly.pdbx_seq_one_letter_code
_entity_poly.pdbx_strand_id
1 'polypeptide(L)'
;MINTTNNNLKKERDNMEYIRNMETGKIELHFNKADYQALPDSTKKLIKSNFLFSRYSGAWVSRCKEPNLYHAVQVAKQLGFTEEKRIGERLSFAEQQERKADRVESRAERYEECALNAEGRARVMQAEFNDCRKDLSWVTQPNINSAGGRAFTNRRNKIVARYEKGFDEYRKSEYFRERAEIARDTASNSQLNDKVYLNNRIKECQKSINQLNKNIVSYEEILTGDRKG
;
A
#
# COMPACT_ATOMS: atom_id res chain seq x y z
N MET A 1 -23.01 -3.87 -46.14
CA MET A 1 -23.33 -3.31 -44.80
C MET A 1 -22.51 -3.91 -43.64
N ILE A 2 -21.47 -4.73 -43.90
CA ILE A 2 -20.68 -5.39 -42.85
C ILE A 2 -19.40 -4.59 -42.48
N ASN A 3 -18.97 -3.65 -43.34
CA ASN A 3 -17.76 -2.85 -43.12
C ASN A 3 -17.96 -1.63 -42.21
N THR A 4 -19.19 -1.16 -42.01
CA THR A 4 -19.49 0.02 -41.19
C THR A 4 -19.50 -0.32 -39.69
N THR A 5 -20.00 -1.50 -39.33
CA THR A 5 -20.07 -1.99 -37.94
C THR A 5 -18.70 -2.33 -37.37
N ASN A 6 -17.81 -2.93 -38.16
CA ASN A 6 -16.44 -3.24 -37.73
C ASN A 6 -15.56 -1.99 -37.57
N ASN A 7 -15.83 -0.92 -38.31
CA ASN A 7 -15.15 0.38 -38.13
C ASN A 7 -15.66 1.13 -36.90
N ASN A 8 -16.95 1.07 -36.56
CA ASN A 8 -17.46 1.65 -35.32
C ASN A 8 -16.95 0.93 -34.06
N LEU A 9 -16.81 -0.41 -34.10
CA LEU A 9 -16.23 -1.21 -32.99
C LEU A 9 -14.71 -1.05 -32.83
N LYS A 10 -14.00 -0.55 -33.84
CA LYS A 10 -12.59 -0.11 -33.72
C LYS A 10 -12.51 1.31 -33.19
N LYS A 11 -13.38 2.20 -33.66
CA LYS A 11 -13.44 3.62 -33.26
C LYS A 11 -13.84 3.83 -31.79
N GLU A 12 -14.66 2.94 -31.20
CA GLU A 12 -14.94 2.95 -29.75
C GLU A 12 -13.79 2.39 -28.89
N ARG A 13 -12.88 1.59 -29.47
CA ARG A 13 -11.67 1.08 -28.79
C ARG A 13 -10.46 2.02 -28.89
N ASP A 14 -10.51 3.00 -29.79
CA ASP A 14 -9.42 3.95 -30.05
C ASP A 14 -9.50 5.24 -29.20
N ASN A 15 -10.52 5.39 -28.36
CA ASN A 15 -10.79 6.61 -27.58
C ASN A 15 -10.99 6.33 -26.07
N MET A 16 -10.20 5.43 -25.49
CA MET A 16 -10.19 5.27 -24.04
C MET A 16 -9.32 6.38 -23.41
N GLU A 17 -9.87 7.08 -22.42
CA GLU A 17 -9.16 8.10 -21.66
C GLU A 17 -8.39 7.46 -20.50
N TYR A 18 -7.10 7.78 -20.34
CA TYR A 18 -6.41 7.53 -19.07
C TYR A 18 -6.49 8.77 -18.19
N ILE A 19 -6.61 8.57 -16.88
CA ILE A 19 -6.68 9.66 -15.92
C ILE A 19 -5.28 9.99 -15.44
N ARG A 20 -4.86 11.24 -15.59
CA ARG A 20 -3.68 11.80 -14.92
C ARG A 20 -4.12 12.51 -13.66
N ASN A 21 -3.88 11.87 -12.52
CA ASN A 21 -4.21 12.40 -11.21
C ASN A 21 -3.13 13.40 -10.79
N MET A 22 -3.48 14.69 -10.79
CA MET A 22 -2.55 15.79 -10.54
C MET A 22 -2.14 15.89 -9.06
N GLU A 23 -2.99 15.40 -8.15
CA GLU A 23 -2.70 15.38 -6.71
C GLU A 23 -1.60 14.35 -6.39
N THR A 24 -1.67 13.17 -7.02
CA THR A 24 -0.73 12.07 -6.78
C THR A 24 0.43 12.04 -7.77
N GLY A 25 0.31 12.74 -8.90
CA GLY A 25 1.25 12.72 -10.02
C GLY A 25 1.32 11.36 -10.72
N LYS A 26 0.23 10.58 -10.68
CA LYS A 26 0.16 9.21 -11.21
C LYS A 26 -0.87 9.09 -12.34
N ILE A 27 -0.75 8.01 -13.11
CA ILE A 27 -1.70 7.64 -14.15
C ILE A 27 -2.60 6.52 -13.63
N GLU A 28 -3.89 6.63 -13.90
CA GLU A 28 -4.90 5.64 -13.56
C GLU A 28 -5.59 5.12 -14.84
N LEU A 29 -5.65 3.80 -14.96
CA LEU A 29 -6.39 3.11 -16.02
C LEU A 29 -7.64 2.49 -15.41
N HIS A 30 -8.79 2.84 -15.98
CA HIS A 30 -10.10 2.35 -15.57
C HIS A 30 -10.63 1.39 -16.63
N PHE A 31 -10.85 0.13 -16.25
CA PHE A 31 -11.48 -0.87 -17.11
C PHE A 31 -12.19 -1.92 -16.25
N ASN A 32 -13.18 -2.60 -16.81
CA ASN A 32 -13.98 -3.58 -16.08
C ASN A 32 -13.14 -4.84 -15.77
N LYS A 33 -13.50 -5.54 -14.70
CA LYS A 33 -12.87 -6.82 -14.33
C LYS A 33 -13.01 -7.85 -15.44
N ALA A 34 -14.14 -7.88 -16.15
CA ALA A 34 -14.36 -8.78 -17.28
C ALA A 34 -13.34 -8.51 -18.41
N ASP A 35 -13.16 -7.24 -18.76
CA ASP A 35 -12.21 -6.82 -19.80
C ASP A 35 -10.78 -7.22 -19.43
N TYR A 36 -10.38 -7.02 -18.18
CA TYR A 36 -9.08 -7.46 -17.69
C TYR A 36 -8.88 -8.97 -17.82
N GLN A 37 -9.90 -9.77 -17.49
CA GLN A 37 -9.80 -11.22 -17.53
C GLN A 37 -9.70 -11.74 -18.97
N ALA A 38 -10.34 -11.05 -19.93
CA ALA A 38 -10.25 -11.34 -21.35
C ALA A 38 -8.88 -11.01 -21.98
N LEU A 39 -8.04 -10.21 -21.30
CA LEU A 39 -6.71 -9.86 -21.82
C LEU A 39 -5.77 -11.09 -21.90
N PRO A 40 -4.89 -11.15 -22.93
CA PRO A 40 -3.82 -12.12 -22.98
C PRO A 40 -2.87 -12.03 -21.78
N ASP A 41 -2.26 -13.14 -21.39
CA ASP A 41 -1.36 -13.20 -20.22
C ASP A 41 -0.11 -12.32 -20.37
N SER A 42 0.38 -12.15 -21.60
CA SER A 42 1.49 -11.23 -21.91
C SER A 42 1.12 -9.78 -21.55
N THR A 43 -0.05 -9.33 -21.96
CA THR A 43 -0.60 -8.00 -21.66
C THR A 43 -0.84 -7.83 -20.16
N LYS A 44 -1.38 -8.86 -19.49
CA LYS A 44 -1.57 -8.84 -18.03
C LYS A 44 -0.24 -8.70 -17.29
N LYS A 45 0.83 -9.36 -17.74
CA LYS A 45 2.19 -9.22 -17.17
C LYS A 45 2.73 -7.81 -17.35
N LEU A 46 2.55 -7.22 -18.54
CA LEU A 46 2.97 -5.85 -18.83
C LEU A 46 2.25 -4.81 -17.97
N ILE A 47 0.94 -4.98 -17.76
CA ILE A 47 0.17 -4.15 -16.83
C ILE A 47 0.71 -4.29 -15.41
N LYS A 48 0.89 -5.52 -14.91
CA LYS A 48 1.37 -5.77 -13.54
C LYS A 48 2.77 -5.21 -13.27
N SER A 49 3.63 -5.13 -14.28
CA SER A 49 4.98 -4.57 -14.14
C SER A 49 5.00 -3.05 -14.07
N ASN A 50 4.03 -2.35 -14.68
CA ASN A 50 3.98 -0.88 -14.70
C ASN A 50 2.91 -0.28 -13.77
N PHE A 51 1.86 -1.03 -13.47
CA PHE A 51 0.70 -0.60 -12.70
C PHE A 51 0.42 -1.54 -11.53
N LEU A 52 -0.24 -1.00 -10.52
CA LEU A 52 -0.75 -1.71 -9.36
C LEU A 52 -2.24 -1.43 -9.22
N PHE A 53 -3.05 -2.47 -9.09
CA PHE A 53 -4.48 -2.30 -8.83
C PHE A 53 -4.70 -1.71 -7.44
N SER A 54 -5.36 -0.57 -7.37
CA SER A 54 -5.74 0.12 -6.14
C SER A 54 -7.20 -0.15 -5.85
N ARG A 55 -7.49 -0.78 -4.70
CA ARG A 55 -8.88 -0.99 -4.26
C ARG A 55 -9.60 0.31 -3.92
N TYR A 56 -8.85 1.32 -3.46
CA TYR A 56 -9.42 2.61 -3.06
C TYR A 56 -9.94 3.41 -4.25
N SER A 57 -9.18 3.46 -5.35
CA SER A 57 -9.59 4.17 -6.57
C SER A 57 -10.34 3.28 -7.57
N GLY A 58 -10.43 1.97 -7.32
CA GLY A 58 -11.02 1.02 -8.26
C GLY A 58 -10.28 0.89 -9.59
N ALA A 59 -9.01 1.33 -9.64
CA ALA A 59 -8.27 1.53 -10.89
C ALA A 59 -6.87 0.90 -10.85
N TRP A 60 -6.27 0.73 -12.02
CA TRP A 60 -4.86 0.38 -12.16
C TRP A 60 -4.01 1.64 -12.13
N VAL A 61 -3.27 1.83 -11.04
CA VAL A 61 -2.50 3.05 -10.77
C VAL A 61 -1.02 2.82 -11.09
N SER A 62 -0.38 3.77 -11.76
CA SER A 62 1.04 3.66 -12.14
C SER A 62 1.94 3.46 -10.92
N ARG A 63 2.95 2.59 -11.07
CA ARG A 63 3.98 2.38 -10.06
C ARG A 63 4.89 3.59 -9.97
N CYS A 64 5.25 4.15 -11.11
CA CYS A 64 5.98 5.42 -11.20
C CYS A 64 5.07 6.62 -10.95
N LYS A 65 5.71 7.75 -10.67
CA LYS A 65 5.10 9.08 -10.52
C LYS A 65 5.83 10.05 -11.44
N GLU A 66 5.21 11.19 -11.70
CA GLU A 66 5.84 12.30 -12.40
C GLU A 66 7.19 12.67 -11.76
N PRO A 67 8.25 12.92 -12.57
CA PRO A 67 8.28 13.05 -14.04
C PRO A 67 8.41 11.73 -14.83
N ASN A 68 8.59 10.59 -14.17
CA ASN A 68 8.99 9.32 -14.80
C ASN A 68 7.81 8.50 -15.34
N LEU A 69 6.86 9.15 -16.02
CA LEU A 69 5.61 8.50 -16.47
C LEU A 69 5.70 7.89 -17.87
N TYR A 70 6.81 8.08 -18.59
CA TYR A 70 6.96 7.69 -20.00
C TYR A 70 6.52 6.24 -20.28
N HIS A 71 7.07 5.26 -19.55
CA HIS A 71 6.73 3.85 -19.76
C HIS A 71 5.25 3.54 -19.45
N ALA A 72 4.69 4.14 -18.39
CA ALA A 72 3.29 3.97 -18.05
C ALA A 72 2.38 4.52 -19.17
N VAL A 73 2.72 5.67 -19.76
CA VAL A 73 2.02 6.24 -20.91
C VAL A 73 2.13 5.32 -22.14
N GLN A 74 3.31 4.76 -22.42
CA GLN A 74 3.47 3.85 -23.56
C GLN A 74 2.63 2.58 -23.40
N VAL A 75 2.60 2.00 -22.20
CA VAL A 75 1.75 0.84 -21.90
C VAL A 75 0.27 1.19 -21.99
N ALA A 76 -0.14 2.36 -21.51
CA ALA A 76 -1.51 2.84 -21.66
C ALA A 76 -1.91 2.96 -23.14
N LYS A 77 -1.04 3.55 -23.98
CA LYS A 77 -1.26 3.65 -25.43
C LYS A 77 -1.37 2.29 -26.11
N GLN A 78 -0.53 1.33 -25.73
CA GLN A 78 -0.61 -0.05 -26.25
C GLN A 78 -1.93 -0.75 -25.91
N LEU A 79 -2.59 -0.32 -24.84
CA LEU A 79 -3.90 -0.82 -24.40
C LEU A 79 -5.08 -0.06 -25.04
N GLY A 80 -4.82 0.94 -25.87
CA GLY A 80 -5.85 1.78 -26.51
C GLY A 80 -6.21 3.05 -25.73
N PHE A 81 -5.49 3.36 -24.63
CA PHE A 81 -5.68 4.62 -23.91
C PHE A 81 -4.86 5.74 -24.56
N THR A 82 -5.51 6.53 -25.42
CA THR A 82 -4.89 7.54 -26.26
C THR A 82 -5.09 8.96 -25.73
N GLU A 83 -6.21 9.22 -25.05
CA GLU A 83 -6.58 10.53 -24.54
C GLU A 83 -6.19 10.71 -23.06
N GLU A 84 -5.63 11.87 -22.71
CA GLU A 84 -5.24 12.22 -21.34
C GLU A 84 -6.32 13.09 -20.70
N LYS A 85 -6.94 12.60 -19.63
CA LYS A 85 -7.84 13.38 -18.78
C LYS A 85 -7.15 13.77 -17.48
N ARG A 86 -6.99 15.08 -17.24
CA ARG A 86 -6.40 15.57 -15.98
C ARG A 86 -7.48 15.77 -14.94
N ILE A 87 -7.26 15.23 -13.74
CA ILE A 87 -8.18 15.33 -12.62
C ILE A 87 -7.42 15.83 -11.38
N GLY A 88 -8.09 16.72 -10.64
CA GLY A 88 -7.57 17.33 -9.43
C GLY A 88 -6.54 18.41 -9.69
N GLU A 89 -5.99 18.95 -8.61
CA GLU A 89 -5.00 20.00 -8.64
C GLU A 89 -3.64 19.50 -8.16
N ARG A 90 -2.57 20.15 -8.62
CA ARG A 90 -1.24 19.82 -8.14
C ARG A 90 -1.05 20.40 -6.74
N LEU A 91 -1.05 19.52 -5.75
CA LEU A 91 -0.77 19.89 -4.37
C LEU A 91 0.62 20.51 -4.24
N SER A 92 0.69 21.56 -3.42
CA SER A 92 1.94 22.13 -2.95
C SER A 92 2.75 21.09 -2.17
N PHE A 93 4.05 21.35 -1.98
CA PHE A 93 4.89 20.44 -1.20
C PHE A 93 4.38 20.30 0.25
N ALA A 94 3.90 21.38 0.85
CA ALA A 94 3.37 21.38 2.21
C ALA A 94 2.13 20.47 2.32
N GLU A 95 1.14 20.66 1.45
CA GLU A 95 -0.07 19.82 1.40
C GLU A 95 0.26 18.35 1.11
N GLN A 96 1.26 18.08 0.26
CA GLN A 96 1.72 16.71 0.04
C GLN A 96 2.35 16.07 1.29
N GLN A 97 2.99 16.85 2.16
CA GLN A 97 3.51 16.34 3.44
C GLN A 97 2.39 16.13 4.44
N GLU A 98 1.44 17.05 4.54
CA GLU A 98 0.26 16.91 5.39
C GLU A 98 -0.53 15.64 5.03
N ARG A 99 -0.91 15.45 3.76
CA ARG A 99 -1.59 14.22 3.31
C ARG A 99 -0.77 12.94 3.53
N LYS A 100 0.55 13.03 3.68
CA LYS A 100 1.37 11.86 4.07
C LYS A 100 1.31 11.65 5.58
N ALA A 101 1.40 12.71 6.36
CA ALA A 101 1.25 12.68 7.81
C ALA A 101 -0.11 12.08 8.16
N ASP A 102 -1.21 12.59 7.60
CA ASP A 102 -2.58 12.09 7.84
C ASP A 102 -2.70 10.59 7.55
N ARG A 103 -2.18 10.14 6.40
CA ARG A 103 -2.22 8.72 6.03
C ARG A 103 -1.42 7.84 6.98
N VAL A 104 -0.32 8.35 7.51
CA VAL A 104 0.53 7.63 8.46
C VAL A 104 -0.11 7.65 9.86
N GLU A 105 -0.74 8.74 10.25
CA GLU A 105 -1.50 8.87 11.50
C GLU A 105 -2.71 7.94 11.52
N SER A 106 -3.55 7.95 10.49
CA SER A 106 -4.65 6.98 10.35
C SER A 106 -4.18 5.52 10.32
N ARG A 107 -2.91 5.28 9.96
CA ARG A 107 -2.30 3.95 10.05
C ARG A 107 -1.86 3.63 11.47
N ALA A 108 -1.33 4.60 12.22
CA ALA A 108 -1.00 4.45 13.64
C ALA A 108 -2.26 4.12 14.46
N GLU A 109 -3.33 4.88 14.29
CA GLU A 109 -4.62 4.66 14.97
C GLU A 109 -5.14 3.23 14.75
N ARG A 110 -5.08 2.75 13.51
CA ARG A 110 -5.49 1.38 13.17
C ARG A 110 -4.64 0.33 13.86
N TYR A 111 -3.33 0.56 13.99
CA TYR A 111 -2.46 -0.36 14.71
C TYR A 111 -2.72 -0.34 16.21
N GLU A 112 -3.03 0.82 16.79
CA GLU A 112 -3.45 0.94 18.19
C GLU A 112 -4.74 0.17 18.45
N GLU A 113 -5.74 0.32 17.59
CA GLU A 113 -6.97 -0.46 17.67
C GLU A 113 -6.68 -1.96 17.59
N CYS A 114 -5.81 -2.37 16.66
CA CYS A 114 -5.39 -3.77 16.53
C CYS A 114 -4.66 -4.29 17.79
N ALA A 115 -3.84 -3.45 18.43
CA ALA A 115 -3.16 -3.76 19.67
C ALA A 115 -4.17 -3.95 20.82
N LEU A 116 -5.07 -2.98 21.03
CA LEU A 116 -6.13 -3.05 22.04
C LEU A 116 -7.01 -4.28 21.87
N ASN A 117 -7.40 -4.58 20.62
CA ASN A 117 -8.18 -5.77 20.31
C ASN A 117 -7.41 -7.07 20.60
N ALA A 118 -6.09 -7.12 20.32
CA ALA A 118 -5.25 -8.27 20.65
C ALA A 118 -5.09 -8.45 22.16
N GLU A 119 -4.87 -7.36 22.88
CA GLU A 119 -4.80 -7.37 24.35
C GLU A 119 -6.12 -7.83 24.98
N GLY A 120 -7.26 -7.34 24.47
CA GLY A 120 -8.59 -7.77 24.89
C GLY A 120 -8.81 -9.27 24.69
N ARG A 121 -8.41 -9.81 23.52
CA ARG A 121 -8.47 -11.26 23.25
C ARG A 121 -7.57 -12.05 24.21
N ALA A 122 -6.34 -11.58 24.44
CA ALA A 122 -5.40 -12.22 25.35
C ALA A 122 -5.97 -12.30 26.78
N ARG A 123 -6.54 -11.20 27.28
CA ARG A 123 -7.19 -11.11 28.59
C ARG A 123 -8.33 -12.13 28.73
N VAL A 124 -9.19 -12.22 27.72
CA VAL A 124 -10.30 -13.19 27.69
C VAL A 124 -9.79 -14.63 27.65
N MET A 125 -8.71 -14.91 26.92
CA MET A 125 -8.12 -16.26 26.85
C MET A 125 -7.49 -16.69 28.18
N GLN A 126 -6.89 -15.76 28.92
CA GLN A 126 -6.25 -16.07 30.20
C GLN A 126 -7.19 -16.03 31.40
N ALA A 127 -8.37 -15.40 31.29
CA ALA A 127 -9.32 -15.22 32.38
C ALA A 127 -9.66 -16.53 33.10
N GLU A 128 -10.04 -17.57 32.35
CA GLU A 128 -10.44 -18.86 32.92
C GLU A 128 -9.32 -19.51 33.73
N PHE A 129 -8.09 -19.51 33.21
CA PHE A 129 -6.93 -20.01 33.96
C PHE A 129 -6.62 -19.16 35.19
N ASN A 130 -6.70 -17.83 35.07
CA ASN A 130 -6.47 -16.89 36.16
C ASN A 130 -7.47 -17.05 37.32
N ASP A 131 -8.70 -17.47 37.02
CA ASP A 131 -9.69 -17.82 38.03
C ASP A 131 -9.41 -19.19 38.63
N CYS A 132 -9.17 -20.22 37.80
CA CYS A 132 -8.90 -21.58 38.28
C CYS A 132 -7.63 -21.67 39.14
N ARG A 133 -6.57 -20.92 38.82
CA ARG A 133 -5.29 -20.95 39.57
C ARG A 133 -5.39 -20.37 40.98
N LYS A 134 -6.49 -19.70 41.33
CA LYS A 134 -6.77 -19.23 42.70
C LYS A 134 -6.95 -20.40 43.67
N ASP A 135 -7.39 -21.54 43.14
CA ASP A 135 -7.43 -22.81 43.87
C ASP A 135 -6.16 -23.63 43.56
N LEU A 136 -5.28 -23.74 44.55
CA LEU A 136 -4.03 -24.50 44.42
C LEU A 136 -4.29 -25.99 44.15
N SER A 137 -5.40 -26.54 44.66
CA SER A 137 -5.76 -27.94 44.46
C SER A 137 -6.05 -28.22 42.99
N TRP A 138 -6.70 -27.30 42.28
CA TRP A 138 -6.96 -27.41 40.84
C TRP A 138 -5.65 -27.49 40.02
N VAL A 139 -4.63 -26.71 40.40
CA VAL A 139 -3.33 -26.68 39.70
C VAL A 139 -2.53 -27.95 39.96
N THR A 140 -2.47 -28.37 41.22
CA THR A 140 -1.53 -29.39 41.72
C THR A 140 -2.09 -30.82 41.73
N GLN A 141 -3.40 -30.98 41.52
CA GLN A 141 -4.04 -32.30 41.54
C GLN A 141 -3.35 -33.28 40.55
N PRO A 142 -2.94 -34.47 41.04
CA PRO A 142 -2.37 -35.50 40.19
C PRO A 142 -3.44 -36.08 39.26
N ASN A 143 -3.00 -36.64 38.13
CA ASN A 143 -3.90 -37.35 37.23
C ASN A 143 -4.36 -38.66 37.89
N ILE A 144 -5.62 -38.71 38.31
CA ILE A 144 -6.25 -39.92 38.83
C ILE A 144 -6.70 -40.77 37.65
N ASN A 145 -6.27 -42.03 37.58
CA ASN A 145 -6.66 -42.97 36.52
C ASN A 145 -8.11 -43.47 36.68
N SER A 146 -9.06 -42.54 36.60
CA SER A 146 -10.50 -42.77 36.64
C SER A 146 -11.19 -41.96 35.53
N ALA A 147 -12.45 -42.25 35.23
CA ALA A 147 -13.20 -41.48 34.23
C ALA A 147 -13.26 -39.98 34.59
N GLY A 148 -13.50 -39.65 35.86
CA GLY A 148 -13.51 -38.28 36.36
C GLY A 148 -12.13 -37.61 36.31
N GLY A 149 -11.06 -38.31 36.69
CA GLY A 149 -9.70 -37.77 36.67
C GLY A 149 -9.19 -37.48 35.26
N ARG A 150 -9.53 -38.34 34.28
CA ARG A 150 -9.24 -38.09 32.85
C ARG A 150 -10.03 -36.89 32.31
N ALA A 151 -11.31 -36.77 32.64
CA ALA A 151 -12.14 -35.63 32.22
C ALA A 151 -11.60 -34.30 32.78
N PHE A 152 -11.22 -34.29 34.06
CA PHE A 152 -10.59 -33.15 34.72
C PHE A 152 -9.27 -32.76 34.05
N THR A 153 -8.37 -33.72 33.84
CA THR A 153 -7.07 -33.50 33.18
C THR A 153 -7.24 -32.92 31.78
N ASN A 154 -8.19 -33.46 31.00
CA ASN A 154 -8.49 -32.94 29.66
C ASN A 154 -9.00 -31.50 29.70
N ARG A 155 -9.87 -31.16 30.66
CA ARG A 155 -10.33 -29.78 30.84
C ARG A 155 -9.18 -28.86 31.23
N ARG A 156 -8.36 -29.25 32.20
CA ARG A 156 -7.17 -28.49 32.63
C ARG A 156 -6.23 -28.22 31.46
N ASN A 157 -5.91 -29.25 30.67
CA ASN A 157 -5.03 -29.11 29.51
C ASN A 157 -5.59 -28.14 28.46
N LYS A 158 -6.91 -28.16 28.21
CA LYS A 158 -7.56 -27.18 27.31
C LYS A 158 -7.44 -25.75 27.84
N ILE A 159 -7.64 -25.55 29.14
CA ILE A 159 -7.54 -24.24 29.78
C ILE A 159 -6.09 -23.73 29.74
N VAL A 160 -5.11 -24.58 30.06
CA VAL A 160 -3.68 -24.24 29.98
C VAL A 160 -3.27 -23.91 28.54
N ALA A 161 -3.66 -24.73 27.56
CA ALA A 161 -3.36 -24.44 26.16
C ALA A 161 -4.01 -23.14 25.67
N ARG A 162 -5.20 -22.78 26.17
CA ARG A 162 -5.85 -21.49 25.88
C ARG A 162 -5.11 -20.33 26.54
N TYR A 163 -4.65 -20.50 27.77
CA TYR A 163 -3.83 -19.52 28.50
C TYR A 163 -2.51 -19.24 27.77
N GLU A 164 -1.83 -20.29 27.29
CA GLU A 164 -0.61 -20.18 26.48
C GLU A 164 -0.84 -19.38 25.20
N LYS A 165 -1.93 -19.65 24.46
CA LYS A 165 -2.33 -18.84 23.30
C LYS A 165 -2.60 -17.38 23.64
N GLY A 166 -3.03 -17.09 24.87
CA GLY A 166 -3.16 -15.72 25.36
C GLY A 166 -1.84 -14.95 25.31
N PHE A 167 -0.70 -15.59 25.59
CA PHE A 167 0.61 -14.95 25.45
C PHE A 167 0.96 -14.64 24.00
N ASP A 168 0.54 -15.49 23.04
CA ASP A 168 0.72 -15.20 21.61
C ASP A 168 -0.03 -13.94 21.19
N GLU A 169 -1.26 -13.77 21.68
CA GLU A 169 -2.04 -12.55 21.44
C GLU A 169 -1.43 -11.31 22.12
N TYR A 170 -0.85 -11.45 23.32
CA TYR A 170 -0.07 -10.36 23.93
C TYR A 170 1.15 -9.99 23.08
N ARG A 171 1.92 -10.96 22.59
CA ARG A 171 3.05 -10.70 21.67
C ARG A 171 2.60 -9.98 20.40
N LYS A 172 1.42 -10.35 19.88
CA LYS A 172 0.81 -9.68 18.73
C LYS A 172 0.39 -8.24 19.04
N SER A 173 -0.12 -7.99 20.25
CA SER A 173 -0.40 -6.63 20.74
C SER A 173 0.87 -5.77 20.75
N GLU A 174 1.95 -6.28 21.35
CA GLU A 174 3.23 -5.55 21.39
C GLU A 174 3.75 -5.22 19.98
N TYR A 175 3.69 -6.18 19.06
CA TYR A 175 4.03 -5.94 17.66
C TYR A 175 3.22 -4.79 17.06
N PHE A 176 1.91 -4.72 17.31
CA PHE A 176 1.10 -3.63 16.79
C PHE A 176 1.38 -2.29 17.47
N ARG A 177 1.69 -2.28 18.77
CA ARG A 177 2.09 -1.05 19.48
C ARG A 177 3.38 -0.48 18.90
N GLU A 178 4.40 -1.31 18.71
CA GLU A 178 5.66 -0.91 18.08
C GLU A 178 5.42 -0.34 16.68
N ARG A 179 4.54 -0.96 15.89
CA ARG A 179 4.18 -0.46 14.55
C ARG A 179 3.42 0.87 14.58
N ALA A 180 2.60 1.09 15.59
CA ALA A 180 1.92 2.37 15.78
C ALA A 180 2.92 3.48 16.14
N GLU A 181 3.86 3.20 17.04
CA GLU A 181 4.92 4.13 17.44
C GLU A 181 5.79 4.55 16.25
N ILE A 182 6.30 3.59 15.48
CA ILE A 182 7.09 3.86 14.26
C ILE A 182 6.28 4.71 13.26
N ALA A 183 4.98 4.48 13.15
CA ALA A 183 4.11 5.27 12.30
C ALA A 183 3.99 6.72 12.83
N ARG A 184 3.73 6.93 14.12
CA ARG A 184 3.68 8.26 14.73
C ARG A 184 4.99 9.03 14.55
N ASP A 185 6.12 8.37 14.78
CA ASP A 185 7.45 8.96 14.56
C ASP A 185 7.62 9.40 13.11
N THR A 186 7.13 8.60 12.16
CA THR A 186 7.16 8.98 10.74
C THR A 186 6.24 10.17 10.44
N ALA A 187 5.04 10.22 11.04
CA ALA A 187 4.09 11.31 10.87
C ALA A 187 4.63 12.65 11.43
N SER A 188 5.45 12.59 12.49
CA SER A 188 6.10 13.77 13.07
C SER A 188 7.01 14.53 12.09
N ASN A 189 7.41 13.89 10.99
CA ASN A 189 8.29 14.46 9.97
C ASN A 189 9.59 15.06 10.55
N SER A 190 10.12 14.49 11.63
CA SER A 190 11.30 14.98 12.36
C SER A 190 12.51 15.28 11.45
N GLN A 191 12.69 14.51 10.37
CA GLN A 191 13.72 14.71 9.33
C GLN A 191 13.67 16.10 8.66
N LEU A 192 12.52 16.76 8.62
CA LEU A 192 12.40 18.09 8.03
C LEU A 192 13.06 19.18 8.88
N ASN A 193 13.38 18.88 10.15
CA ASN A 193 14.15 19.76 11.02
C ASN A 193 15.66 19.50 10.93
N ASP A 194 16.10 18.42 10.29
CA ASP A 194 17.51 18.09 10.11
C ASP A 194 18.11 18.86 8.92
N LYS A 195 19.03 19.78 9.24
CA LYS A 195 19.74 20.60 8.24
C LYS A 195 20.54 19.75 7.25
N VAL A 196 21.13 18.63 7.68
CA VAL A 196 21.93 17.76 6.80
C VAL A 196 21.01 17.10 5.76
N TYR A 197 19.89 16.54 6.22
CA TYR A 197 18.86 15.96 5.35
C TYR A 197 18.36 16.98 4.31
N LEU A 198 17.98 18.18 4.75
CA LEU A 198 17.51 19.23 3.84
C LEU A 198 18.56 19.61 2.79
N ASN A 199 19.81 19.80 3.20
CA ASN A 199 20.91 20.11 2.29
C ASN A 199 21.13 19.02 1.24
N ASN A 200 21.08 17.75 1.64
CA ASN A 200 21.19 16.62 0.70
C ASN A 200 20.03 16.62 -0.29
N ARG A 201 18.81 16.88 0.17
CA ARG A 201 17.63 16.95 -0.68
C ARG A 201 17.70 18.09 -1.70
N ILE A 202 18.19 19.25 -1.29
CA ILE A 202 18.43 20.40 -2.19
C ILE A 202 19.44 20.02 -3.29
N LYS A 203 20.55 19.38 -2.92
CA LYS A 203 21.57 18.90 -3.89
C LYS A 203 21.00 17.92 -4.91
N GLU A 204 20.15 16.99 -4.49
CA GLU A 204 19.48 16.05 -5.40
C GLU A 204 18.54 16.75 -6.39
N CYS A 205 17.75 17.72 -5.90
CA CYS A 205 16.88 18.53 -6.75
C CYS A 205 17.70 19.33 -7.77
N GLN A 206 18.78 19.99 -7.33
CA GLN A 206 19.69 20.71 -8.23
C GLN A 206 20.31 19.79 -9.29
N LYS A 207 20.76 18.60 -8.90
CA LYS A 207 21.28 17.60 -9.84
C LYS A 207 20.24 17.21 -10.89
N SER A 208 18.98 17.04 -10.48
CA SER A 208 17.87 16.71 -11.39
C SER A 208 17.58 17.83 -12.37
N ILE A 209 17.53 19.09 -11.89
CA ILE A 209 17.35 20.28 -12.72
C ILE A 209 18.50 20.40 -13.74
N ASN A 210 19.74 20.23 -13.30
CA ASN A 210 20.90 20.30 -14.19
C ASN A 210 20.86 19.25 -15.30
N GLN A 211 20.40 18.03 -14.99
CA GLN A 211 20.23 17.00 -16.02
C GLN A 211 19.12 17.35 -17.02
N LEU A 212 17.99 17.87 -16.54
CA LEU A 212 16.90 18.32 -17.41
C LEU A 212 17.35 19.46 -18.32
N ASN A 213 18.08 20.43 -17.80
CA ASN A 213 18.62 21.54 -18.58
C ASN A 213 19.58 21.05 -19.68
N LYS A 214 20.47 20.08 -19.37
CA LYS A 214 21.34 19.47 -20.39
C LYS A 214 20.54 18.76 -21.48
N ASN A 215 19.49 18.04 -21.10
CA ASN A 215 18.62 17.38 -22.06
C ASN A 215 17.89 18.40 -22.96
N ILE A 216 17.40 19.50 -22.39
CA ILE A 216 16.76 20.59 -23.14
C ILE A 216 17.71 21.15 -24.20
N VAL A 217 18.94 21.53 -23.81
CA VAL A 217 19.95 22.05 -24.76
C VAL A 217 20.23 21.03 -25.87
N SER A 218 20.42 19.75 -25.53
CA SER A 218 20.64 18.71 -26.53
C SER A 218 19.46 18.54 -27.49
N TYR A 219 18.22 18.66 -27.00
CA TYR A 219 17.04 18.60 -27.85
C TYR A 219 16.90 19.85 -28.72
N GLU A 220 17.27 21.04 -28.23
CA GLU A 220 17.31 22.27 -29.00
C GLU A 220 18.30 22.15 -30.16
N GLU A 221 19.53 21.69 -29.93
CA GLU A 221 20.54 21.45 -30.97
C GLU A 221 20.06 20.47 -32.05
N ILE A 222 19.34 19.41 -31.64
CA ILE A 222 18.75 18.44 -32.58
C ILE A 222 17.65 19.09 -33.42
N LEU A 223 16.83 19.96 -32.82
CA LEU A 223 15.70 20.61 -33.48
C LEU A 223 16.12 21.74 -34.42
N THR A 224 17.12 22.55 -34.05
CA THR A 224 17.60 23.66 -34.90
C THR A 224 18.57 23.20 -35.99
N GLY A 225 19.05 21.95 -35.92
CA GLY A 225 20.01 21.41 -36.88
C GLY A 225 21.43 21.97 -36.70
N ASP A 226 21.69 22.75 -35.65
CA ASP A 226 23.00 23.30 -35.28
C ASP A 226 23.92 22.24 -34.67
N ARG A 227 23.93 21.02 -35.21
CA ARG A 227 24.90 20.00 -34.81
C ARG A 227 26.27 20.44 -35.34
N LYS A 228 26.94 21.34 -34.60
CA LYS A 228 28.33 21.71 -34.84
C LYS A 228 29.14 20.41 -34.71
N GLY A 229 29.65 19.96 -35.86
CA GLY A 229 30.58 18.83 -35.94
C GLY A 229 31.85 19.07 -35.16
#